data_AF-A0A6N4TK13-F1
#
_entry.id   AF-A0A6N4TK13-F1
#
_cell.length_a   1.000
_cell.length_b   1.000
_cell.length_c   1.000
_cell.angle_alpha   90.00
_cell.angle_beta   90.00
_cell.angle_gamma   90.00
#
_symmetry.space_group_name_H-M   'P 1'
#
loop_
_entity.id
_entity.type
_entity.pdbx_description
1 polymer ?
#
loop_
_entity_poly.entity_id
_entity_poly.type
_entity_poly.pdbx_seq_one_letter_code
_entity_poly.pdbx_strand_id
1 'polypeptide(L)'
;MNKITIDNGSNSIDIQMDHKKYIIGNNMQEKRNLELMIKQFFQKTESEYRSENNLEAKILMDGEAVSNKRMLFLEINPYYSLIEDCKLSSKSLVLKYLEKKLQDKIYFDTIRTLDILFQSLAEEANDDNLKIAFHEMNFKQLLKILEAYFSDDFQKDEFDLSYEDVILFQIHLINEIIAHTEDKDMIIVSVNIPIITDTIIEEMKSTGHSFFFIFTNNYCEKMKLDEVILSEEELYDLADINYIFYEIEETYNEIQQVEVLKENMKKFVKLNYTYKAFNVIDELTHFSNK
;
A
#
# COMPACT_ATOMS: atom_id res chain seq x y z
N MET A 1 -14.31 -7.52 -12.06
CA MET A 1 -13.06 -6.75 -12.11
C MET A 1 -13.37 -5.36 -12.58
N ASN A 2 -13.08 -4.40 -11.72
CA ASN A 2 -13.17 -2.98 -12.07
C ASN A 2 -11.98 -2.64 -12.96
N LYS A 3 -12.15 -1.63 -13.82
CA LYS A 3 -11.08 -1.05 -14.62
C LYS A 3 -10.56 0.19 -13.91
N ILE A 4 -9.32 0.16 -13.45
CA ILE A 4 -8.65 1.32 -12.87
C ILE A 4 -7.70 1.89 -13.92
N THR A 5 -7.95 3.13 -14.32
CA THR A 5 -7.08 3.86 -15.23
C THR A 5 -6.20 4.81 -14.43
N ILE A 6 -4.89 4.69 -14.59
CA ILE A 6 -3.89 5.59 -13.99
C ILE A 6 -3.30 6.43 -15.13
N ASP A 7 -3.56 7.73 -15.09
CA ASP A 7 -3.12 8.69 -16.10
C ASP A 7 -2.24 9.75 -15.42
N ASN A 8 -1.09 10.08 -16.02
CA ASN A 8 -0.21 11.15 -15.54
C ASN A 8 -0.18 12.39 -16.46
N GLY A 9 -1.08 12.44 -17.45
CA GLY A 9 -1.21 13.44 -18.50
C GLY A 9 -0.42 13.11 -19.78
N SER A 10 0.63 12.30 -19.66
CA SER A 10 1.46 11.86 -20.79
C SER A 10 1.18 10.43 -21.23
N ASN A 11 0.95 9.55 -20.25
CA ASN A 11 0.75 8.13 -20.41
C ASN A 11 -0.47 7.74 -19.58
N SER A 12 -1.22 6.76 -20.08
CA SER A 12 -2.36 6.18 -19.40
C SER A 12 -2.22 4.66 -19.41
N ILE A 13 -2.43 4.04 -18.25
CA ILE A 13 -2.37 2.60 -18.06
C ILE A 13 -3.71 2.14 -17.50
N ASP A 14 -4.30 1.15 -18.17
CA ASP A 14 -5.52 0.49 -17.75
C ASP A 14 -5.18 -0.81 -17.01
N ILE A 15 -5.71 -0.98 -15.81
CA ILE A 15 -5.48 -2.14 -14.97
C ILE A 15 -6.82 -2.73 -14.56
N GLN A 16 -7.02 -4.02 -14.84
CA GLN A 16 -8.19 -4.74 -14.38
C GLN A 16 -7.92 -5.29 -12.97
N MET A 17 -8.65 -4.83 -11.96
CA MET A 17 -8.50 -5.35 -10.59
C MET A 17 -9.78 -5.26 -9.77
N ASP A 18 -9.96 -6.21 -8.86
CA ASP A 18 -10.95 -6.07 -7.80
C ASP A 18 -10.31 -5.39 -6.59
N HIS A 19 -9.29 -6.01 -5.99
CA HIS A 19 -8.66 -5.48 -4.77
C HIS A 19 -7.15 -5.55 -4.74
N LYS A 20 -6.55 -6.54 -5.38
CA LYS A 20 -5.10 -6.74 -5.36
C LYS A 20 -4.61 -6.86 -6.79
N LYS A 21 -3.51 -6.17 -7.08
CA LYS A 21 -2.77 -6.35 -8.31
C LYS A 21 -1.29 -6.50 -8.00
N TYR A 22 -0.72 -7.63 -8.38
CA TYR A 22 0.69 -7.97 -8.22
C TYR A 22 1.43 -7.61 -9.50
N ILE A 23 2.30 -6.62 -9.43
CA ILE A 23 3.16 -6.19 -10.52
C ILE A 23 4.53 -6.88 -10.33
N ILE A 24 4.74 -7.93 -11.11
CA ILE A 24 5.97 -8.75 -11.10
C ILE A 24 6.70 -8.59 -12.43
N GLY A 25 8.01 -8.76 -12.43
CA GLY A 25 8.80 -8.69 -13.67
C GLY A 25 10.15 -8.03 -13.49
N ASN A 26 11.00 -8.14 -14.51
CA ASN A 26 12.38 -7.67 -14.47
C ASN A 26 12.53 -6.20 -14.89
N ASN A 27 11.53 -5.61 -15.55
CA ASN A 27 11.60 -4.21 -15.95
C ASN A 27 11.31 -3.27 -14.77
N MET A 28 12.36 -3.01 -13.99
CA MET A 28 12.31 -2.12 -12.82
C MET A 28 11.97 -0.68 -13.18
N GLN A 29 12.33 -0.24 -14.39
CA GLN A 29 12.01 1.10 -14.86
C GLN A 29 10.50 1.25 -15.04
N GLU A 30 9.85 0.27 -15.65
CA GLU A 30 8.41 0.31 -15.88
C GLU A 30 7.61 0.17 -14.57
N LYS A 31 8.04 -0.73 -13.68
CA LYS A 31 7.47 -0.81 -12.32
C LYS A 31 7.56 0.53 -11.58
N ARG A 32 8.72 1.18 -11.64
CA ARG A 32 8.93 2.50 -11.04
C ARG A 32 8.08 3.58 -11.70
N ASN A 33 7.93 3.57 -13.02
CA ASN A 33 7.10 4.52 -13.74
C ASN A 33 5.65 4.43 -13.28
N LEU A 34 5.08 3.22 -13.24
CA LEU A 34 3.73 2.98 -12.75
C LEU A 34 3.56 3.43 -11.28
N GLU A 35 4.51 3.07 -10.41
CA GLU A 35 4.49 3.53 -9.00
C GLU A 35 4.49 5.07 -8.91
N LEU A 36 5.31 5.75 -9.72
CA LEU A 36 5.37 7.21 -9.76
C LEU A 36 4.09 7.84 -10.33
N MET A 37 3.46 7.22 -11.32
CA MET A 37 2.18 7.68 -11.86
C MET A 37 1.10 7.66 -10.78
N ILE A 38 1.02 6.56 -10.00
CA ILE A 38 0.10 6.46 -8.86
C ILE A 38 0.41 7.57 -7.84
N LYS A 39 1.68 7.72 -7.44
CA LYS A 39 2.07 8.72 -6.43
C LYS A 39 1.82 10.15 -6.88
N GLN A 40 2.05 10.47 -8.15
CA GLN A 40 1.89 11.81 -8.71
C GLN A 40 0.47 12.34 -8.48
N PHE A 41 -0.55 11.49 -8.63
CA PHE A 41 -1.94 11.88 -8.40
C PHE A 41 -2.19 12.41 -6.98
N PHE A 42 -1.50 11.86 -5.98
CA PHE A 42 -1.66 12.23 -4.57
C PHE A 42 -0.75 13.37 -4.13
N GLN A 43 0.22 13.78 -4.95
CA GLN A 43 1.13 14.87 -4.62
C GLN A 43 0.46 16.23 -4.83
N LYS A 44 0.62 17.11 -3.84
CA LYS A 44 0.15 18.51 -3.90
C LYS A 44 1.14 19.46 -4.57
N THR A 45 2.31 18.97 -4.98
CA THR A 45 3.37 19.82 -5.52
C THR A 45 3.07 20.18 -6.96
N GLU A 46 2.83 21.47 -7.20
CA GLU A 46 2.69 22.01 -8.54
C GLU A 46 4.05 21.98 -9.26
N SER A 47 4.04 21.56 -10.52
CA SER A 47 5.21 21.57 -11.39
C SER A 47 4.91 22.51 -12.54
N GLU A 48 5.75 23.52 -12.72
CA GLU A 48 5.65 24.46 -13.85
C GLU A 48 5.64 23.69 -15.18
N TYR A 49 6.55 22.71 -15.34
CA TYR A 49 6.58 21.85 -16.52
C TYR A 49 5.23 21.16 -16.78
N ARG A 50 4.61 20.57 -15.76
CA ARG A 50 3.30 19.90 -15.93
C ARG A 50 2.18 20.88 -16.23
N SER A 51 2.20 22.05 -15.58
CA SER A 51 1.21 23.10 -15.81
C SER A 51 1.27 23.62 -17.25
N GLU A 52 2.47 23.95 -17.74
CA GLU A 52 2.68 24.47 -19.10
C GLU A 52 2.32 23.44 -20.18
N ASN A 53 2.49 22.14 -19.89
CA ASN A 53 2.20 21.06 -20.83
C ASN A 53 0.81 20.42 -20.62
N ASN A 54 -0.04 20.94 -19.74
CA ASN A 54 -1.36 20.38 -19.39
C ASN A 54 -1.31 18.89 -18.97
N LEU A 55 -0.26 18.50 -18.25
CA LEU A 55 -0.05 17.12 -17.78
C LEU A 55 -0.71 16.91 -16.42
N GLU A 56 -2.02 16.73 -16.42
CA GLU A 56 -2.82 16.50 -15.23
C GLU A 56 -2.93 15.00 -14.91
N ALA A 57 -2.54 14.61 -13.69
CA ALA A 57 -2.69 13.23 -13.25
C ALA A 57 -4.13 12.92 -12.82
N LYS A 58 -4.65 11.76 -13.24
CA LYS A 58 -6.03 11.30 -12.98
C LYS A 58 -6.03 9.83 -12.62
N ILE A 59 -6.95 9.46 -11.73
CA ILE A 59 -7.32 8.08 -11.48
C ILE A 59 -8.80 7.94 -11.79
N LEU A 60 -9.14 6.98 -12.65
CA LEU A 60 -10.51 6.67 -13.03
C LEU A 60 -10.87 5.26 -12.59
N MET A 61 -12.09 5.08 -12.11
CA MET A 61 -12.68 3.77 -11.83
C MET A 61 -13.83 3.55 -12.80
N ASP A 62 -13.74 2.52 -13.64
CA ASP A 62 -14.69 2.20 -14.70
C ASP A 62 -15.00 3.38 -15.64
N GLY A 63 -13.97 4.22 -15.87
CA GLY A 63 -14.06 5.41 -16.72
C GLY A 63 -14.54 6.68 -16.00
N GLU A 64 -14.90 6.60 -14.72
CA GLU A 64 -15.29 7.77 -13.93
C GLU A 64 -14.12 8.29 -13.08
N ALA A 65 -13.79 9.58 -13.21
CA ALA A 65 -12.70 10.18 -12.45
C ALA A 65 -13.03 10.27 -10.96
N VAL A 66 -12.13 9.77 -10.12
CA VAL A 66 -12.29 9.82 -8.65
C VAL A 66 -11.62 11.10 -8.12
N SER A 67 -12.34 11.84 -7.29
CA SER A 67 -11.80 13.08 -6.70
C SER A 67 -10.72 12.76 -5.64
N ASN A 68 -9.54 13.38 -5.75
CA ASN A 68 -8.44 13.24 -4.79
C ASN A 68 -8.88 13.42 -3.32
N LYS A 69 -9.79 14.37 -3.02
CA LYS A 69 -10.34 14.57 -1.66
C LYS A 69 -11.05 13.35 -1.07
N ARG A 70 -11.61 12.52 -1.94
CA ARG A 70 -12.33 11.28 -1.61
C ARG A 70 -11.44 10.04 -1.71
N MET A 71 -10.15 10.24 -1.94
CA MET A 71 -9.17 9.17 -1.97
C MET A 71 -8.23 9.25 -0.77
N LEU A 72 -7.67 8.10 -0.41
CA LEU A 72 -6.58 7.99 0.56
C LEU A 72 -5.45 7.17 -0.07
N PHE A 73 -4.22 7.60 0.17
CA PHE A 73 -3.02 6.90 -0.24
C PHE A 73 -2.22 6.44 0.97
N LEU A 74 -1.82 5.18 0.95
CA LEU A 74 -1.00 4.53 1.98
C LEU A 74 0.13 3.76 1.28
N GLU A 75 1.26 3.62 1.98
CA GLU A 75 2.46 2.99 1.44
C GLU A 75 2.95 1.90 2.40
N ILE A 76 3.44 0.81 1.83
CA ILE A 76 4.18 -0.25 2.55
C ILE A 76 5.53 -0.40 1.86
N ASN A 77 6.61 -0.37 2.62
CA ASN A 77 7.95 -0.58 2.10
C ASN A 77 8.85 -1.25 3.15
N PRO A 78 9.92 -1.95 2.73
CA PRO A 78 10.81 -2.66 3.66
C PRO A 78 11.77 -1.73 4.42
N TYR A 79 11.86 -0.45 4.03
CA TYR A 79 12.74 0.54 4.64
C TYR A 79 12.02 1.45 5.64
N TYR A 80 10.86 1.00 6.12
CA TYR A 80 10.05 1.71 7.09
C TYR A 80 10.80 1.86 8.42
N SER A 81 10.97 3.09 8.89
CA SER A 81 11.60 3.37 10.19
C SER A 81 10.54 3.47 11.26
N LEU A 82 10.51 2.49 12.17
CA LEU A 82 9.60 2.52 13.32
C LEU A 82 9.96 3.70 14.24
N ILE A 83 11.25 3.97 14.42
CA ILE A 83 11.74 5.09 15.25
C ILE A 83 11.19 6.43 14.75
N GLU A 84 11.31 6.72 13.45
CA GLU A 84 10.79 7.98 12.89
C GLU A 84 9.26 8.02 12.90
N ASP A 85 8.60 6.90 12.63
CA ASP A 85 7.15 6.86 12.56
C ASP A 85 6.51 7.07 13.95
N CYS A 86 7.10 6.49 15.00
CA CYS A 86 6.71 6.67 16.40
C CYS A 86 6.91 8.10 16.94
N LYS A 87 7.60 9.00 16.22
CA LYS A 87 7.59 10.45 16.52
C LYS A 87 6.26 11.13 16.18
N LEU A 88 5.31 10.40 15.60
CA LEU A 88 3.95 10.87 15.29
C LEU A 88 3.94 12.14 14.44
N SER A 89 4.79 12.18 13.41
CA SER A 89 4.78 13.24 12.41
C SER A 89 3.52 13.17 11.53
N SER A 90 3.24 14.22 10.76
CA SER A 90 2.08 14.26 9.86
C SER A 90 2.09 13.19 8.75
N LYS A 91 3.26 12.58 8.48
CA LYS A 91 3.40 11.48 7.53
C LYS A 91 3.30 10.11 8.19
N SER A 92 3.35 10.04 9.52
CA SER A 92 3.46 8.80 10.26
C SER A 92 2.23 7.90 10.06
N LEU A 93 2.47 6.63 9.79
CA LEU A 93 1.42 5.62 9.68
C LEU A 93 0.80 5.32 11.04
N VAL A 94 1.60 5.25 12.10
CA VAL A 94 1.18 5.08 13.49
C VAL A 94 0.27 6.24 13.92
N LEU A 95 0.59 7.49 13.56
CA LEU A 95 -0.28 8.62 13.87
C LEU A 95 -1.66 8.44 13.21
N LYS A 96 -1.70 8.14 11.91
CA LYS A 96 -2.96 7.91 11.18
C LYS A 96 -3.79 6.79 11.81
N TYR A 97 -3.12 5.71 12.20
CA TYR A 97 -3.75 4.59 12.90
C TYR A 97 -4.36 5.05 14.24
N LEU A 98 -3.59 5.72 15.09
CA LEU A 98 -4.07 6.16 16.40
C LEU A 98 -5.19 7.21 16.28
N GLU A 99 -5.12 8.10 15.30
CA GLU A 99 -6.20 9.06 15.00
C GLU A 99 -7.51 8.34 14.69
N LYS A 100 -7.47 7.28 13.88
CA LYS A 100 -8.65 6.47 13.55
C LYS A 100 -9.14 5.67 14.75
N LYS A 101 -8.22 5.04 15.49
CA LYS A 101 -8.57 4.22 16.65
C LYS A 101 -9.21 5.05 17.76
N LEU A 102 -8.63 6.19 18.14
CA LEU A 102 -9.15 7.04 19.21
C LEU A 102 -10.41 7.83 18.82
N GLN A 103 -10.80 7.82 17.53
CA GLN A 103 -12.09 8.32 17.06
C GLN A 103 -13.23 7.31 17.23
N ASP A 104 -12.93 6.05 17.57
CA ASP A 104 -13.96 5.09 17.92
C ASP A 104 -14.71 5.55 19.18
N LYS A 105 -16.05 5.49 19.10
CA LYS A 105 -16.98 5.88 20.18
C LYS A 105 -16.71 5.10 21.47
N ILE A 106 -16.14 3.89 21.38
CA ILE A 106 -15.76 3.09 22.55
C ILE A 106 -14.81 3.88 23.47
N TYR A 107 -13.99 4.80 22.94
CA TYR A 107 -13.05 5.58 23.73
C TYR A 107 -13.63 6.92 24.24
N PHE A 108 -14.80 7.35 23.80
CA PHE A 108 -15.30 8.71 24.06
C PHE A 108 -15.57 8.97 25.54
N ASP A 109 -16.17 8.01 26.25
CA ASP A 109 -16.45 8.17 27.69
C ASP A 109 -15.16 8.25 28.50
N THR A 110 -14.14 7.47 28.12
CA THR A 110 -12.81 7.52 28.75
C THR A 110 -12.13 8.86 28.50
N ILE A 111 -12.13 9.34 27.25
CA ILE A 111 -11.54 10.64 26.89
C ILE A 111 -12.26 11.78 27.63
N ARG A 112 -13.59 11.74 27.70
CA ARG A 112 -14.38 12.71 28.44
C ARG A 112 -14.09 12.68 29.94
N THR A 113 -13.88 11.50 30.50
CA THR A 113 -13.50 11.35 31.91
C THR A 113 -12.14 12.00 32.17
N LEU A 114 -11.16 11.80 31.28
CA LEU A 114 -9.88 12.48 31.37
C LEU A 114 -10.04 14.00 31.34
N ASP A 115 -10.82 14.55 30.40
CA ASP A 115 -11.08 15.99 30.34
C ASP A 115 -11.65 16.54 31.64
N ILE A 116 -12.66 15.86 32.22
CA ILE A 116 -13.23 16.25 33.52
C ILE A 116 -12.14 16.28 34.61
N LEU A 117 -11.28 15.26 34.67
CA LEU A 117 -10.19 15.21 35.66
C LEU A 117 -9.17 16.35 35.47
N PHE A 118 -8.84 16.69 34.23
CA PHE A 118 -7.99 17.85 33.95
C PHE A 118 -8.65 19.14 34.42
N GLN A 119 -9.94 19.35 34.15
CA GLN A 119 -10.64 20.55 34.62
C GLN A 119 -10.74 20.61 36.15
N SER A 120 -11.01 19.48 36.82
CA SER A 120 -10.99 19.40 38.28
C SER A 120 -9.62 19.78 38.86
N LEU A 121 -8.53 19.33 38.24
CA LEU A 121 -7.17 19.72 38.66
C LEU A 121 -6.93 21.23 38.50
N ALA A 122 -7.44 21.84 37.43
CA ALA A 122 -7.37 23.29 37.25
C ALA A 122 -8.16 24.02 38.35
N GLU A 123 -9.34 23.54 38.70
CA GLU A 123 -10.15 24.11 39.80
C GLU A 123 -9.44 24.03 41.14
N GLU A 124 -8.77 22.92 41.45
CA GLU A 124 -7.98 22.76 42.68
C GLU A 124 -6.73 23.66 42.73
N ALA A 125 -6.11 23.91 41.57
CA ALA A 125 -4.93 24.76 41.46
C ALA A 125 -5.26 26.27 41.47
N ASN A 126 -6.54 26.63 41.32
CA ASN A 126 -6.97 28.01 41.31
C ASN A 126 -6.88 28.65 42.70
N ASP A 127 -6.41 29.89 42.76
CA ASP A 127 -6.47 30.71 43.97
C ASP A 127 -7.31 31.98 43.75
N ASP A 128 -7.37 32.87 44.74
CA ASP A 128 -8.17 34.09 44.68
C ASP A 128 -7.66 35.11 43.65
N ASN A 129 -6.39 35.02 43.26
CA ASN A 129 -5.71 36.00 42.40
C ASN A 129 -5.37 35.46 41.01
N LEU A 130 -5.30 34.15 40.82
CA LEU A 130 -4.96 33.48 39.57
C LEU A 130 -5.90 32.31 39.30
N LYS A 131 -6.52 32.34 38.11
CA LYS A 131 -7.29 31.24 37.57
C LYS A 131 -6.59 30.64 36.36
N ILE A 132 -6.49 29.32 36.34
CA ILE A 132 -6.01 28.50 35.23
C ILE A 132 -7.14 27.62 34.71
N ALA A 133 -6.99 27.16 33.47
CA ALA A 133 -7.85 26.16 32.85
C ALA A 133 -7.01 25.35 31.87
N PHE A 134 -7.25 24.05 31.78
CA PHE A 134 -6.70 23.25 30.71
C PHE A 134 -7.53 23.44 29.44
N HIS A 135 -6.89 23.34 28.28
CA HIS A 135 -7.64 23.20 27.04
C HIS A 135 -8.46 21.90 27.05
N GLU A 136 -9.58 21.88 26.33
CA GLU A 136 -10.47 20.72 26.23
C GLU A 136 -9.70 19.49 25.74
N MET A 137 -9.56 18.48 26.58
CA MET A 137 -8.83 17.26 26.27
C MET A 137 -9.65 16.34 25.36
N ASN A 138 -9.33 16.41 24.07
CA ASN A 138 -9.83 15.49 23.05
C ASN A 138 -8.72 14.57 22.52
N PHE A 139 -9.08 13.62 21.66
CA PHE A 139 -8.11 12.66 21.10
C PHE A 139 -6.91 13.35 20.43
N LYS A 140 -7.09 14.49 19.76
CA LYS A 140 -5.99 15.21 19.11
C LYS A 140 -4.99 15.78 20.12
N GLN A 141 -5.47 16.20 21.29
CA GLN A 141 -4.58 16.67 22.35
C GLN A 141 -3.88 15.51 23.05
N LEU A 142 -4.58 14.40 23.26
CA LEU A 142 -3.98 13.16 23.79
C LEU A 142 -2.84 12.66 22.91
N LEU A 143 -3.01 12.68 21.59
CA LEU A 143 -1.96 12.28 20.64
C LEU A 143 -0.69 13.13 20.72
N LYS A 144 -0.79 14.40 21.15
CA LYS A 144 0.39 15.29 21.28
C LYS A 144 1.24 15.00 22.49
N ILE A 145 0.68 14.34 23.50
CA ILE A 145 1.36 14.03 24.77
C ILE A 145 1.69 12.53 24.89
N LEU A 146 1.27 11.73 23.91
CA LEU A 146 1.51 10.30 23.85
C LEU A 146 2.92 10.02 23.31
N GLU A 147 3.57 9.03 23.90
CA GLU A 147 4.80 8.44 23.38
C GLU A 147 4.46 7.06 22.82
N ALA A 148 4.62 6.89 21.51
CA ALA A 148 4.37 5.62 20.84
C ALA A 148 5.64 4.76 20.83
N TYR A 149 5.49 3.47 21.10
CA TYR A 149 6.56 2.48 21.01
C TYR A 149 5.98 1.14 20.56
N PHE A 150 6.87 0.24 20.11
CA PHE A 150 6.53 -1.10 19.66
C PHE A 150 7.02 -2.15 20.68
N SER A 151 6.20 -3.18 20.92
CA SER A 151 6.38 -4.35 21.83
C SER A 151 5.89 -4.21 23.30
N ASP A 152 5.39 -5.32 23.85
CA ASP A 152 4.67 -5.43 25.15
C ASP A 152 5.60 -5.52 26.39
N ASP A 153 6.81 -6.08 26.25
CA ASP A 153 7.74 -6.31 27.38
C ASP A 153 9.00 -5.41 27.34
N PHE A 154 9.54 -5.19 26.15
CA PHE A 154 10.70 -4.31 25.91
C PHE A 154 10.48 -3.57 24.60
N GLN A 155 10.84 -2.29 24.58
CA GLN A 155 10.81 -1.50 23.36
C GLN A 155 11.72 -2.13 22.30
N LYS A 156 11.15 -2.39 21.12
CA LYS A 156 11.88 -2.85 19.94
C LYS A 156 11.86 -1.78 18.86
N ASP A 157 12.86 -1.78 18.00
CA ASP A 157 12.90 -0.96 16.80
C ASP A 157 13.03 -1.81 15.53
N GLU A 158 13.11 -1.16 14.37
CA GLU A 158 13.23 -1.84 13.07
C GLU A 158 14.44 -2.79 12.95
N PHE A 159 15.50 -2.61 13.75
CA PHE A 159 16.71 -3.44 13.70
C PHE A 159 16.55 -4.75 14.49
N ASP A 160 15.55 -4.82 15.37
CA ASP A 160 15.19 -6.03 16.13
C ASP A 160 14.17 -6.91 15.40
N LEU A 161 13.67 -6.46 14.25
CA LEU A 161 12.57 -7.08 13.52
C LEU A 161 13.06 -7.79 12.25
N SER A 162 12.41 -8.90 11.91
CA SER A 162 12.62 -9.50 10.61
C SER A 162 11.99 -8.65 9.51
N TYR A 163 12.41 -8.89 8.26
CA TYR A 163 11.79 -8.30 7.08
C TYR A 163 10.26 -8.47 7.06
N GLU A 164 9.79 -9.68 7.41
CA GLU A 164 8.37 -9.99 7.41
C GLU A 164 7.66 -9.24 8.56
N ASP A 165 8.24 -9.16 9.75
CA ASP A 165 7.67 -8.43 10.90
C ASP A 165 7.43 -6.94 10.59
N VAL A 166 8.40 -6.28 9.95
CA VAL A 166 8.28 -4.86 9.57
C VAL A 166 7.13 -4.63 8.58
N ILE A 167 6.94 -5.55 7.64
CA ILE A 167 5.88 -5.47 6.64
C ILE A 167 4.51 -5.78 7.27
N LEU A 168 4.44 -6.85 8.07
CA LEU A 168 3.22 -7.26 8.77
C LEU A 168 2.74 -6.17 9.73
N PHE A 169 3.65 -5.48 10.41
CA PHE A 169 3.30 -4.33 11.23
C PHE A 169 2.61 -3.22 10.43
N GLN A 170 3.18 -2.82 9.29
CA GLN A 170 2.56 -1.82 8.41
C GLN A 170 1.19 -2.28 7.89
N ILE A 171 1.07 -3.56 7.50
CA ILE A 171 -0.21 -4.15 7.06
C ILE A 171 -1.26 -4.10 8.17
N HIS A 172 -0.89 -4.43 9.40
CA HIS A 172 -1.79 -4.36 10.55
C HIS A 172 -2.36 -2.94 10.72
N LEU A 173 -1.48 -1.92 10.74
CA LEU A 173 -1.90 -0.52 10.87
C LEU A 173 -2.80 -0.10 9.69
N ILE A 174 -2.45 -0.48 8.46
CA ILE A 174 -3.23 -0.13 7.26
C ILE A 174 -4.60 -0.79 7.26
N ASN A 175 -4.70 -2.07 7.64
CA ASN A 175 -5.98 -2.76 7.75
C ASN A 175 -6.92 -2.06 8.73
N GLU A 176 -6.40 -1.64 9.87
CA GLU A 176 -7.16 -0.90 10.88
C GLU A 176 -7.57 0.49 10.38
N ILE A 177 -6.69 1.20 9.67
CA ILE A 177 -7.03 2.48 9.02
C ILE A 177 -8.16 2.28 8.01
N ILE A 178 -8.06 1.27 7.15
CA ILE A 178 -9.08 0.95 6.13
C ILE A 178 -10.42 0.66 6.81
N ALA A 179 -10.44 -0.19 7.84
CA ALA A 179 -11.67 -0.57 8.54
C ALA A 179 -12.42 0.62 9.17
N HIS A 180 -11.71 1.70 9.51
CA HIS A 180 -12.26 2.91 10.13
C HIS A 180 -12.28 4.13 9.18
N THR A 181 -12.19 3.91 7.86
CA THR A 181 -12.22 4.97 6.84
C THR A 181 -13.42 4.80 5.92
N GLU A 182 -14.59 5.26 6.38
CA GLU A 182 -15.84 5.23 5.61
C GLU A 182 -16.03 6.46 4.71
N ASP A 183 -15.29 7.55 4.97
CA ASP A 183 -15.44 8.83 4.27
C ASP A 183 -14.72 8.89 2.91
N LYS A 184 -14.08 7.78 2.49
CA LYS A 184 -13.31 7.68 1.25
C LYS A 184 -13.98 6.70 0.30
N ASP A 185 -14.09 7.13 -0.96
CA ASP A 185 -14.61 6.29 -2.04
C ASP A 185 -13.57 5.25 -2.47
N MET A 186 -12.28 5.58 -2.34
CA MET A 186 -11.17 4.73 -2.78
C MET A 186 -9.92 4.88 -1.91
N ILE A 187 -9.36 3.78 -1.44
CA ILE A 187 -8.09 3.72 -0.71
C ILE A 187 -7.10 2.95 -1.56
N ILE A 188 -6.04 3.64 -1.99
CA ILE A 188 -4.93 3.03 -2.73
C ILE A 188 -3.80 2.72 -1.75
N VAL A 189 -3.37 1.47 -1.74
CA VAL A 189 -2.21 1.01 -0.97
C VAL A 189 -1.12 0.60 -1.95
N SER A 190 -0.01 1.33 -1.96
CA SER A 190 1.19 0.98 -2.73
C SER A 190 2.12 0.13 -1.87
N VAL A 191 2.23 -1.15 -2.20
CA VAL A 191 3.11 -2.10 -1.52
C VAL A 191 4.34 -2.32 -2.38
N ASN A 192 5.47 -1.76 -1.97
CA ASN A 192 6.73 -1.90 -2.70
C ASN A 192 7.69 -2.74 -1.85
N ILE A 193 7.68 -4.05 -2.08
CA ILE A 193 8.46 -5.02 -1.29
C ILE A 193 9.14 -6.03 -2.23
N PRO A 194 10.45 -6.27 -2.10
CA PRO A 194 11.17 -7.14 -3.04
C PRO A 194 10.67 -8.58 -3.01
N ILE A 195 10.28 -9.08 -1.84
CA ILE A 195 9.83 -10.46 -1.64
C ILE A 195 8.47 -10.47 -0.96
N ILE A 196 7.53 -11.23 -1.51
CA ILE A 196 6.23 -11.47 -0.91
C ILE A 196 6.08 -12.94 -0.53
N THR A 197 5.50 -13.16 0.65
CA THR A 197 5.25 -14.48 1.24
C THR A 197 3.75 -14.75 1.29
N ASP A 198 3.41 -16.03 1.50
CA ASP A 198 2.03 -16.44 1.75
C ASP A 198 1.41 -15.71 2.95
N THR A 199 2.18 -15.51 4.04
CA THR A 199 1.75 -14.78 5.24
C THR A 199 1.39 -13.34 4.93
N ILE A 200 2.24 -12.63 4.17
CA ILE A 200 2.00 -11.24 3.76
C ILE A 200 0.73 -11.15 2.90
N ILE A 201 0.50 -12.10 2.00
CA ILE A 201 -0.71 -12.13 1.15
C ILE A 201 -1.99 -12.26 1.99
N GLU A 202 -1.96 -13.15 2.99
CA GLU A 202 -3.11 -13.43 3.86
C GLU A 202 -3.45 -12.26 4.78
N GLU A 203 -2.44 -11.58 5.31
CA GLU A 203 -2.65 -10.45 6.22
C GLU A 203 -3.14 -9.19 5.49
N MET A 204 -2.89 -9.03 4.18
CA MET A 204 -3.48 -7.93 3.41
C MET A 204 -4.99 -8.13 3.23
N LYS A 205 -5.79 -7.57 4.14
CA LYS A 205 -7.25 -7.63 4.07
C LYS A 205 -7.74 -6.59 3.08
N SER A 206 -8.57 -7.04 2.15
CA SER A 206 -9.22 -6.18 1.18
C SER A 206 -10.68 -5.98 1.56
N THR A 207 -11.15 -4.75 1.43
CA THR A 207 -12.56 -4.38 1.59
C THR A 207 -13.02 -3.67 0.31
N GLY A 208 -14.32 -3.50 0.13
CA GLY A 208 -14.92 -2.99 -1.11
C GLY A 208 -14.28 -1.72 -1.71
N HIS A 209 -13.69 -0.87 -0.88
CA HIS A 209 -13.10 0.42 -1.28
C HIS A 209 -11.56 0.44 -1.23
N SER A 210 -10.87 -0.68 -0.95
CA SER A 210 -9.40 -0.74 -0.90
C SER A 210 -8.78 -1.51 -2.07
N PHE A 211 -7.72 -0.92 -2.63
CA PHE A 211 -7.01 -1.39 -3.81
C PHE A 211 -5.50 -1.39 -3.55
N PHE A 212 -4.89 -2.57 -3.59
CA PHE A 212 -3.48 -2.81 -3.33
C PHE A 212 -2.73 -3.00 -4.65
N PHE A 213 -1.80 -2.09 -4.93
CA PHE A 213 -0.81 -2.23 -6.00
C PHE A 213 0.47 -2.77 -5.38
N ILE A 214 0.79 -4.03 -5.65
CA ILE A 214 1.87 -4.76 -5.02
C ILE A 214 3.01 -4.96 -6.00
N PHE A 215 4.02 -4.10 -5.90
CA PHE A 215 5.27 -4.20 -6.65
C PHE A 215 6.20 -5.17 -5.94
N THR A 216 6.49 -6.30 -6.59
CA THR A 216 7.35 -7.34 -6.03
C THR A 216 8.17 -8.03 -7.10
N ASN A 217 9.11 -8.88 -6.70
CA ASN A 217 9.98 -9.62 -7.62
C ASN A 217 9.62 -11.08 -7.74
N ASN A 218 8.70 -11.59 -6.91
CA ASN A 218 8.34 -13.00 -6.95
C ASN A 218 6.84 -13.27 -7.03
N TYR A 219 6.52 -14.38 -7.66
CA TYR A 219 5.23 -15.04 -7.60
C TYR A 219 5.12 -15.91 -6.35
N CYS A 220 3.89 -16.07 -5.86
CA CYS A 220 3.55 -16.93 -4.74
C CYS A 220 2.27 -17.73 -5.07
N GLU A 221 2.14 -18.95 -4.58
CA GLU A 221 1.04 -19.86 -4.95
C GLU A 221 -0.34 -19.33 -4.55
N LYS A 222 -0.44 -18.49 -3.50
CA LYS A 222 -1.69 -17.84 -3.10
C LYS A 222 -2.14 -16.71 -4.03
N MET A 223 -1.30 -16.27 -4.97
CA MET A 223 -1.68 -15.27 -5.96
C MET A 223 -2.56 -15.88 -7.04
N LYS A 224 -3.70 -15.24 -7.32
CA LYS A 224 -4.48 -15.58 -8.51
C LYS A 224 -3.85 -14.98 -9.76
N LEU A 225 -3.99 -15.68 -10.87
CA LEU A 225 -3.35 -15.27 -12.13
C LEU A 225 -3.94 -13.98 -12.68
N ASP A 226 -5.25 -13.77 -12.56
CA ASP A 226 -5.95 -12.54 -12.91
C ASP A 226 -5.57 -11.35 -12.02
N GLU A 227 -4.96 -11.58 -10.86
CA GLU A 227 -4.41 -10.53 -10.00
C GLU A 227 -2.99 -10.13 -10.43
N VAL A 228 -2.38 -10.70 -11.47
CA VAL A 228 -0.98 -10.47 -11.85
C VAL A 228 -0.85 -9.57 -13.09
N ILE A 229 0.11 -8.64 -13.05
CA ILE A 229 0.67 -7.93 -14.20
C ILE A 229 2.12 -8.35 -14.36
N LEU A 230 2.52 -8.69 -15.59
CA LEU A 230 3.91 -8.91 -15.95
C LEU A 230 4.51 -7.61 -16.49
N SER A 231 5.62 -7.18 -15.90
CA SER A 231 6.37 -5.98 -16.27
C SER A 231 7.70 -6.41 -16.90
N GLU A 232 7.66 -6.67 -18.21
CA GLU A 232 8.83 -7.06 -19.00
C GLU A 232 9.10 -5.99 -20.08
N GLU A 233 9.01 -6.31 -21.36
CA GLU A 233 9.13 -5.29 -22.42
C GLU A 233 8.03 -4.24 -22.29
N GLU A 234 6.82 -4.70 -21.96
CA GLU A 234 5.63 -3.89 -21.69
C GLU A 234 4.89 -4.45 -20.46
N LEU A 235 3.79 -3.80 -20.08
CA LEU A 235 2.89 -4.27 -19.04
C LEU A 235 1.83 -5.20 -19.62
N TYR A 236 1.85 -6.47 -19.24
CA TYR A 236 0.85 -7.46 -19.60
C TYR A 236 -0.04 -7.76 -18.40
N ASP A 237 -1.26 -7.20 -18.40
CA ASP A 237 -2.28 -7.54 -17.42
C ASP A 237 -2.87 -8.92 -17.71
N LEU A 238 -2.60 -9.90 -16.85
CA LEU A 238 -3.04 -11.28 -17.03
C LEU A 238 -4.55 -11.50 -16.82
N ALA A 239 -5.29 -10.49 -16.35
CA ALA A 239 -6.75 -10.49 -16.39
C ALA A 239 -7.28 -10.14 -17.78
N ASP A 240 -6.54 -9.36 -18.57
CA ASP A 240 -6.90 -9.04 -19.95
C ASP A 240 -6.49 -10.15 -20.92
N ILE A 241 -7.15 -11.29 -20.78
CA ILE A 241 -6.89 -12.48 -21.59
C ILE A 241 -7.16 -12.20 -23.07
N ASN A 242 -8.09 -11.30 -23.39
CA ASN A 242 -8.40 -10.95 -24.77
C ASN A 242 -7.21 -10.23 -25.41
N TYR A 243 -6.64 -9.22 -24.73
CA TYR A 243 -5.43 -8.55 -25.21
C TYR A 243 -4.31 -9.56 -25.48
N ILE A 244 -4.00 -10.41 -24.50
CA ILE A 244 -2.92 -11.41 -24.64
C ILE A 244 -3.20 -12.39 -25.79
N PHE A 245 -4.45 -12.82 -25.95
CA PHE A 245 -4.85 -13.69 -27.04
C PHE A 245 -4.62 -13.04 -28.40
N TYR A 246 -5.04 -11.78 -28.56
CA TYR A 246 -4.86 -11.04 -29.82
C TYR A 246 -3.38 -10.80 -30.14
N GLU A 247 -2.55 -10.47 -29.15
CA GLU A 247 -1.11 -10.31 -29.34
C GLU A 247 -0.43 -11.59 -29.84
N ILE A 248 -0.84 -12.76 -29.33
CA ILE A 248 -0.33 -14.06 -29.79
C ILE A 248 -0.77 -14.35 -31.22
N GLU A 249 -2.05 -14.10 -31.54
CA GLU A 249 -2.59 -14.32 -32.87
C GLU A 249 -1.90 -13.42 -33.90
N GLU A 250 -1.71 -12.14 -33.62
CA GLU A 250 -1.04 -11.20 -34.52
C GLU A 250 0.45 -11.52 -34.71
N THR A 251 1.14 -11.89 -33.63
CA THR A 251 2.60 -12.11 -33.67
C THR A 251 2.97 -13.46 -34.29
N TYR A 252 2.22 -14.52 -33.96
CA TYR A 252 2.58 -15.90 -34.30
C TYR A 252 1.59 -16.59 -35.25
N ASN A 253 0.45 -15.96 -35.57
CA ASN A 253 -0.62 -16.54 -36.36
C ASN A 253 -1.13 -17.88 -35.78
N GLU A 254 -1.18 -17.95 -34.45
CA GLU A 254 -1.62 -19.11 -33.67
C GLU A 254 -2.93 -18.80 -32.93
N ILE A 255 -3.90 -19.71 -33.04
CA ILE A 255 -5.16 -19.66 -32.28
C ILE A 255 -5.10 -20.71 -31.17
N GLN A 256 -5.09 -20.27 -29.92
CA GLN A 256 -5.06 -21.14 -28.74
C GLN A 256 -6.41 -21.13 -28.01
N GLN A 257 -6.79 -22.27 -27.41
CA GLN A 257 -7.94 -22.28 -26.50
C GLN A 257 -7.61 -21.47 -25.24
N VAL A 258 -8.59 -20.69 -24.76
CA VAL A 258 -8.42 -19.80 -23.60
C VAL A 258 -7.94 -20.55 -22.35
N GLU A 259 -8.45 -21.77 -22.13
CA GLU A 259 -8.04 -22.63 -21.03
C GLU A 259 -6.57 -23.03 -21.13
N VAL A 260 -6.10 -23.37 -22.33
CA VAL A 260 -4.70 -23.73 -22.60
C VAL A 260 -3.80 -22.52 -22.39
N LEU A 261 -4.22 -21.33 -22.84
CA LEU A 261 -3.48 -20.08 -22.63
C LEU A 261 -3.33 -19.78 -21.13
N LYS A 262 -4.41 -19.89 -20.33
CA LYS A 262 -4.36 -19.72 -18.86
C LYS A 262 -3.41 -20.70 -18.19
N GLU A 263 -3.40 -21.97 -18.60
CA GLU A 263 -2.47 -22.96 -18.09
C GLU A 263 -1.01 -22.62 -18.43
N ASN A 264 -0.76 -22.17 -19.66
CA ASN A 264 0.57 -21.78 -20.12
C ASN A 264 1.07 -20.54 -19.39
N MET A 265 0.22 -19.52 -19.21
CA MET A 265 0.52 -18.35 -18.39
C MET A 265 0.87 -18.75 -16.96
N LYS A 266 0.08 -19.65 -16.33
CA LYS A 266 0.38 -20.13 -14.98
C LYS A 266 1.74 -20.86 -14.91
N LYS A 267 2.04 -21.73 -15.88
CA LYS A 267 3.34 -22.42 -15.96
C LYS A 267 4.48 -21.42 -16.13
N PHE A 268 4.32 -20.45 -17.04
CA PHE A 268 5.29 -19.40 -17.30
C PHE A 268 5.59 -18.59 -16.04
N VAL A 269 4.56 -18.11 -15.35
CA VAL A 269 4.72 -17.29 -14.16
C VAL A 269 5.44 -18.06 -13.05
N LYS A 270 5.02 -19.31 -12.80
CA LYS A 270 5.67 -20.16 -11.80
C LYS A 270 7.13 -20.43 -12.12
N LEU A 271 7.44 -20.71 -13.39
CA LEU A 271 8.79 -21.03 -13.81
C LEU A 271 9.74 -19.84 -13.66
N ASN A 272 9.29 -18.65 -14.07
CA ASN A 272 10.16 -17.49 -14.21
C ASN A 272 10.18 -16.57 -12.98
N TYR A 273 9.10 -16.52 -12.19
CA TYR A 273 8.98 -15.55 -11.09
C TYR A 273 8.88 -16.18 -9.71
N THR A 274 8.85 -17.52 -9.56
CA THR A 274 8.93 -18.09 -8.20
C THR A 274 10.35 -17.91 -7.66
N TYR A 275 10.50 -17.21 -6.53
CA TYR A 275 11.80 -17.05 -5.90
C TYR A 275 12.40 -18.42 -5.53
N LYS A 276 13.65 -18.64 -5.93
CA LYS A 276 14.44 -19.80 -5.54
C LYS A 276 15.79 -19.31 -5.06
N ALA A 277 16.02 -19.42 -3.75
CA ALA A 277 17.38 -19.31 -3.24
C ALA A 277 18.20 -20.45 -3.85
N PHE A 278 19.32 -20.12 -4.47
CA PHE A 278 20.23 -21.10 -5.03
C PHE A 278 21.53 -21.11 -4.24
N ASN A 279 22.15 -22.28 -4.15
CA ASN A 279 23.50 -22.40 -3.62
C ASN A 279 24.48 -21.94 -4.70
N VAL A 280 25.09 -20.78 -4.46
CA VAL A 280 26.05 -20.17 -5.39
C VAL A 280 27.21 -21.13 -5.72
N ILE A 281 27.67 -21.92 -4.75
CA ILE A 281 28.76 -22.88 -4.98
C ILE A 281 28.33 -23.99 -5.92
N ASP A 282 27.13 -24.54 -5.71
CA ASP A 282 26.60 -25.62 -6.56
C ASP A 282 26.41 -25.12 -8.00
N GLU A 283 25.85 -23.92 -8.19
CA GLU A 283 25.69 -23.29 -9.51
C GLU A 283 27.04 -23.06 -10.21
N LEU A 284 28.03 -22.48 -9.51
CA LEU A 284 29.36 -22.24 -10.08
C LEU A 284 30.08 -23.53 -10.49
N THR A 285 29.89 -24.63 -9.77
CA THR A 285 30.45 -25.94 -10.16
C THR A 285 29.78 -26.50 -11.42
N HIS A 286 28.50 -26.22 -11.67
CA HIS A 286 27.83 -26.59 -12.93
C HIS A 286 28.42 -25.85 -14.13
N PHE A 287 28.85 -24.59 -13.95
CA PHE A 287 29.56 -23.83 -14.99
C PHE A 287 31.02 -24.25 -15.18
N SER A 288 31.64 -24.85 -14.16
CA SER A 288 33.04 -25.30 -14.22
C SER A 288 33.23 -26.63 -14.98
N ASN A 289 32.14 -27.36 -15.23
CA ASN A 289 32.14 -28.67 -15.90
C ASN A 289 31.73 -28.59 -17.40
N LYS A 290 31.81 -27.41 -18.03
CA LYS A 290 31.68 -27.20 -19.48
C LYS A 290 33.00 -26.74 -20.08
#